data_AF-A0A6P4EUV6-F1
#
_entry.id   AF-A0A6P4EUV6-F1
#
_cell.length_a   1.000
_cell.length_b   1.000
_cell.length_c   1.000
_cell.angle_alpha   90.00
_cell.angle_beta   90.00
_cell.angle_gamma   90.00
#
_symmetry.space_group_name_H-M   'P 1'
#
loop_
_entity.id
_entity.type
_entity.pdbx_description
1 polymer ?
#
loop_
_entity_poly.entity_id
_entity_poly.type
_entity_poly.pdbx_seq_one_letter_code
_entity_poly.pdbx_strand_id
1 'polypeptide(L)' 'MIWPWFERFPSMKINTEQKYELDGKRFKQLLKWRDLVAQDGEVKKTALDVQLHAEFQKSKTVGNPQYDLAFKGKL' A
#
# COMPACT_ATOMS: atom_id res chain seq x y z
N MET A 1 9.63 -12.29 0.56
CA MET A 1 8.90 -11.18 1.23
C MET A 1 7.84 -10.64 0.27
N ILE A 2 6.59 -11.11 0.37
CA ILE A 2 5.50 -10.73 -0.55
C ILE A 2 4.57 -9.63 0.01
N TRP A 3 4.41 -9.58 1.35
CA TRP A 3 3.51 -8.65 2.04
C TRP A 3 3.68 -7.16 1.66
N PRO A 4 4.91 -6.60 1.62
CA PRO A 4 5.07 -5.17 1.35
C PRO A 4 4.50 -4.71 0.01
N TRP A 5 4.34 -5.61 -0.97
CA TRP A 5 3.69 -5.29 -2.24
C TRP A 5 2.17 -5.29 -2.12
N PHE A 6 1.59 -6.21 -1.34
CA PHE A 6 0.15 -6.27 -1.10
C PHE A 6 -0.34 -5.11 -0.23
N GLU A 7 0.47 -4.65 0.71
CA GLU A 7 0.21 -3.45 1.51
C GLU A 7 0.09 -2.19 0.64
N ARG A 8 0.94 -2.06 -0.39
CA ARG A 8 0.95 -0.92 -1.31
C ARG A 8 -0.07 -1.02 -2.44
N PHE A 9 -0.61 -2.20 -2.71
CA PHE A 9 -1.52 -2.41 -3.84
C PHE A 9 -2.73 -1.45 -3.85
N PRO A 10 -3.39 -1.17 -2.70
CA PRO A 10 -4.48 -0.19 -2.64
C PRO A 10 -4.09 1.23 -3.07
N SER A 11 -2.82 1.63 -2.88
CA SER A 11 -2.38 3.00 -3.21
C SER A 11 -2.32 3.25 -4.72
N MET A 12 -2.22 2.18 -5.53
CA MET A 12 -2.26 2.31 -6.99
C MET A 12 -3.62 2.80 -7.48
N LYS A 13 -4.72 2.38 -6.82
CA LYS A 13 -6.09 2.84 -7.15
C LYS A 13 -6.27 4.35 -7.02
N ILE A 14 -5.44 5.02 -6.21
CA ILE A 14 -5.51 6.47 -5.97
C ILE A 14 -4.79 7.24 -7.09
N ASN A 15 -3.66 6.71 -7.58
CA ASN A 15 -2.78 7.41 -8.50
C ASN A 15 -3.00 7.06 -9.98
N THR A 16 -3.79 6.04 -10.28
CA THR A 16 -4.00 5.58 -11.66
C THR A 16 -5.48 5.56 -12.00
N GLU A 17 -5.83 6.05 -13.18
CA GLU A 17 -7.18 5.93 -13.76
C GLU A 17 -7.53 4.48 -14.16
N GLN A 18 -6.52 3.60 -14.19
CA GLN A 18 -6.70 2.19 -14.49
C GLN A 18 -7.31 1.44 -13.30
N LYS A 19 -8.24 0.52 -13.60
CA LYS A 19 -8.83 -0.39 -12.62
C LYS A 19 -7.85 -1.48 -12.21
N TYR A 20 -6.93 -1.15 -11.30
CA TYR A 20 -6.12 -2.17 -10.62
C TYR A 20 -6.93 -2.81 -9.49
N GLU A 21 -7.50 -3.97 -9.77
CA GLU A 21 -8.27 -4.74 -8.79
C GLU A 21 -7.79 -6.19 -8.70
N LEU A 22 -7.65 -6.68 -7.47
CA LEU A 22 -7.55 -8.11 -7.20
C LEU A 22 -8.96 -8.70 -7.25
N ASP A 23 -9.36 -9.20 -8.42
CA ASP A 23 -10.68 -9.80 -8.64
C ASP A 23 -11.01 -10.86 -7.56
N GLY A 24 -12.14 -10.64 -6.88
CA GLY A 24 -12.54 -11.45 -5.72
C GLY A 24 -12.88 -12.90 -6.05
N LYS A 25 -13.27 -13.19 -7.30
CA LYS A 25 -13.60 -14.55 -7.75
C LYS A 25 -12.33 -15.33 -8.08
N ARG A 26 -11.42 -14.72 -8.84
CA ARG A 26 -10.15 -15.30 -9.28
C ARG A 26 -9.14 -15.45 -8.15
N PHE A 27 -9.09 -14.49 -7.23
CA PHE A 27 -8.06 -14.41 -6.19
C PHE A 27 -8.59 -14.61 -4.77
N LYS A 28 -9.69 -15.35 -4.61
CA LYS A 28 -10.35 -15.58 -3.31
C LYS A 28 -9.40 -15.98 -2.18
N GLN A 29 -8.53 -16.97 -2.40
CA GLN A 29 -7.60 -17.44 -1.37
C GLN A 29 -6.49 -16.44 -1.06
N LEU A 30 -6.05 -15.70 -2.08
CA LEU A 30 -5.03 -14.67 -1.92
C LEU A 30 -5.56 -13.48 -1.11
N LEU A 31 -6.82 -13.08 -1.34
CA LEU A 31 -7.48 -12.05 -0.54
C LEU A 31 -7.65 -12.50 0.91
N LYS A 32 -8.07 -13.75 1.14
CA LYS A 32 -8.14 -14.32 2.48
C LYS A 32 -6.77 -14.31 3.17
N TRP A 33 -5.71 -14.70 2.48
CA TRP A 33 -4.34 -14.65 3.01
C TRP A 33 -3.93 -13.22 3.33
N ARG A 34 -4.17 -12.26 2.43
CA ARG A 34 -3.86 -10.83 2.66
C ARG A 34 -4.54 -10.34 3.93
N ASP A 35 -5.82 -10.63 4.09
CA ASP A 35 -6.61 -10.16 5.23
C ASP A 35 -6.15 -10.79 6.55
N LEU A 36 -5.63 -12.02 6.52
CA LEU A 36 -5.00 -12.67 7.68
C LEU A 36 -3.65 -12.04 8.01
N VAL A 37 -2.80 -11.78 7.02
CA VAL A 37 -1.48 -11.15 7.24
C VAL A 37 -1.62 -9.71 7.73
N ALA A 38 -2.61 -8.96 7.25
CA ALA A 38 -2.93 -7.62 7.75
C ALA A 38 -3.24 -7.59 9.27
N GLN A 39 -3.65 -8.73 9.84
CA GLN A 39 -3.97 -8.84 11.26
C GLN A 39 -2.75 -9.14 12.13
N ASP A 40 -1.64 -9.57 11.54
CA ASP A 40 -0.40 -9.93 12.24
C ASP A 40 0.19 -8.74 13.01
N GLY A 41 0.72 -9.03 14.20
CA GLY A 41 1.23 -8.00 15.10
C GLY A 41 2.48 -7.29 14.57
N GLU A 42 3.38 -8.01 13.89
CA GLU A 42 4.59 -7.42 13.32
C GLU A 42 4.27 -6.58 12.09
N VAL A 43 3.33 -7.05 11.27
CA VAL A 43 2.82 -6.31 10.12
C VAL A 43 2.22 -4.97 10.55
N LYS A 44 1.35 -4.97 11.57
CA LYS A 44 0.69 -3.75 12.06
C LYS A 44 1.66 -2.71 12.60
N LYS A 45 2.78 -3.12 13.22
CA LYS A 45 3.81 -2.19 13.72
C LYS A 45 4.46 -1.38 12.60
N THR A 46 4.56 -1.96 11.41
CA THR A 46 5.20 -1.33 10.25
C THR A 46 4.21 -0.83 9.21
N ALA A 47 2.91 -1.05 9.40
CA ALA A 47 1.87 -0.67 8.47
C ALA A 47 1.81 0.86 8.31
N LEU A 48 1.72 1.30 7.06
CA LEU A 48 1.60 2.71 6.69
C LEU A 48 0.25 2.98 6.05
N ASP A 49 -0.22 4.23 6.15
CA ASP A 49 -1.47 4.63 5.55
C ASP A 49 -1.41 4.55 4.01
N VAL A 50 -2.53 4.15 3.40
CA VAL A 50 -2.63 3.99 1.94
C VAL A 50 -2.40 5.32 1.21
N GLN A 51 -2.83 6.44 1.78
CA GLN A 51 -2.58 7.79 1.25
C GLN A 51 -1.09 8.12 1.27
N LEU A 52 -0.41 7.77 2.35
CA LEU A 52 1.03 8.00 2.46
C LEU A 52 1.81 7.26 1.37
N HIS A 53 1.42 6.01 1.09
CA HIS A 53 1.97 5.25 -0.03
C HIS A 53 1.65 5.90 -1.39
N ALA A 54 0.44 6.42 -1.57
CA ALA A 54 0.04 7.10 -2.80
C ALA A 54 0.85 8.38 -3.03
N GLU A 55 0.99 9.23 -2.01
CA GLU A 55 1.78 10.46 -2.06
C GLU A 55 3.25 10.18 -2.37
N PHE A 56 3.84 9.19 -1.70
CA PHE A 56 5.22 8.79 -1.97
C PHE A 56 5.38 8.27 -3.41
N GLN A 57 4.46 7.41 -3.87
CA GLN A 57 4.49 6.90 -5.25
C GLN A 57 4.39 8.04 -6.27
N LYS A 58 3.50 9.01 -6.06
CA LYS A 58 3.36 10.20 -6.90
C LYS A 58 4.63 11.04 -6.90
N SER A 59 5.26 11.25 -5.74
CA SER A 59 6.51 11.99 -5.63
C SER A 59 7.66 11.38 -6.44
N LYS A 60 7.71 10.04 -6.52
CA LYS A 60 8.65 9.33 -7.38
C LYS A 60 8.35 9.54 -8.87
N THR A 61 7.08 9.48 -9.26
CA THR A 61 6.67 9.68 -10.65
C THR A 61 7.03 11.08 -11.18
N VAL A 62 6.98 12.11 -10.33
CA VAL A 62 7.38 13.48 -10.69
C VAL A 62 8.90 13.74 -10.60
N GLY A 63 9.70 12.71 -10.31
CA GLY A 63 11.17 12.81 -10.26
C GLY A 63 11.74 13.46 -8.99
N ASN A 64 10.92 13.71 -7.97
CA ASN A 64 11.37 14.28 -6.69
C ASN A 64 10.82 13.46 -5.50
N PRO A 65 11.40 12.27 -5.22
CA PRO A 65 10.93 11.39 -4.17
C PRO A 65 10.97 12.06 -2.79
N GLN A 66 9.83 12.10 -2.10
CA GLN A 66 9.71 12.72 -0.78
C GLN A 66 9.81 11.64 0.32
N TYR A 67 11.02 11.38 0.79
CA TYR A 67 11.27 10.34 1.81
C TYR A 67 10.75 10.72 3.20
N ASP A 68 10.61 12.01 3.48
CA ASP A 68 10.20 12.49 4.80
C ASP A 68 8.68 12.51 5.03
N LEU A 69 7.88 12.07 4.04
CA LEU A 69 6.42 12.09 4.14
C LEU A 69 5.90 11.37 5.39
N ALA A 70 6.52 10.26 5.77
CA ALA A 70 6.13 9.46 6.93
C ALA A 70 6.35 10.17 8.28
N PHE A 71 7.10 11.28 8.30
CA PHE A 71 7.48 12.00 9.51
C PHE A 71 6.79 13.37 9.65
N LYS A 72 6.05 13.83 8.63
CA LYS A 72 5.45 15.18 8.58
C LYS A 72 4.45 15.51 9.71
N GLY A 73 3.85 14.51 10.36
CA GLY A 73 2.90 14.70 11.46
C GLY A 73 3.44 14.44 12.87
N LYS A 74 4.76 14.25 13.01
CA LYS A 74 5.44 13.92 14.29
C LYS A 74 6.46 14.97 14.73
N LEU A 75 6.46 16.15 14.10
CA LEU A 75 7.27 17.32 14.48
C LEU A 75 6.38 18.36 15.17
#